data_AF-A0A957N4Z8-F1
#
_entry.id   AF-A0A957N4Z8-F1
#
_cell.length_a   1.000
_cell.length_b   1.000
_cell.length_c   1.000
_cell.angle_alpha   90.00
_cell.angle_beta   90.00
_cell.angle_gamma   90.00
#
_symmetry.space_group_name_H-M   'P 1'
#
loop_
_entity.id
_entity.type
_entity.pdbx_description
1 polymer ?
#
loop_
_entity_poly.entity_id
_entity_poly.type
_entity_poly.pdbx_seq_one_letter_code
_entity_poly.pdbx_strand_id
1 'polypeptide(L)' 'LNRTVQQVADPRQVNTRGAGLLGAAGLGYMPVEEIGRHVPIAHTFTPDPALRRVYDRQYDHFLAIYRRNRKIYGRMNG' A
#
# COMPACT_ATOMS: atom_id res chain seq x y z
N LEU A 1 -4.88 -3.64 -8.74
CA LEU A 1 -4.56 -2.20 -8.65
C LEU A 1 -3.84 -1.81 -9.93
N ASN A 2 -4.42 -0.91 -10.74
CA ASN A 2 -3.86 -0.45 -12.02
C ASN A 2 -3.05 0.84 -11.80
N ARG A 3 -2.02 0.77 -10.97
CA ARG A 3 -1.20 1.93 -10.59
C ARG A 3 0.23 1.50 -10.30
N THR A 4 1.18 2.39 -10.52
CA THR A 4 2.56 2.20 -10.09
C THR A 4 2.63 2.06 -8.58
N VAL A 5 3.40 1.08 -8.10
CA VAL A 5 3.63 0.83 -6.67
C VAL A 5 5.10 1.01 -6.37
N GLN A 6 5.42 1.93 -5.46
CA GLN A 6 6.76 2.14 -4.95
C GLN A 6 6.94 1.40 -3.63
N GLN A 7 7.90 0.50 -3.58
CA GLN A 7 8.29 -0.21 -2.36
C GLN A 7 9.40 0.57 -1.66
N VAL A 8 9.13 1.03 -0.45
CA VAL A 8 10.09 1.74 0.39
C VAL A 8 11.20 0.79 0.86
N ALA A 9 12.44 1.27 0.87
CA ALA A 9 13.58 0.53 1.41
C ALA A 9 13.52 0.48 2.95
N ASP A 10 13.94 -0.64 3.53
CA ASP A 10 13.87 -0.94 4.97
C ASP A 10 12.47 -0.75 5.58
N PRO A 11 11.45 -1.48 5.08
CA PRO A 11 10.06 -1.28 5.50
C PRO A 11 9.83 -1.51 7.00
N ARG A 12 10.70 -2.29 7.66
CA ARG A 12 10.70 -2.51 9.10
C ARG A 12 10.86 -1.22 9.92
N GLN A 13 11.51 -0.20 9.34
CA GLN A 13 11.81 1.07 10.02
C GLN A 13 10.86 2.21 9.64
N VAL A 14 9.75 1.94 8.93
CA VAL A 14 8.86 3.00 8.42
C VAL A 14 8.33 3.89 9.52
N ASN A 15 7.90 3.31 10.65
CA ASN A 15 7.36 4.10 11.77
C ASN A 15 8.42 5.02 12.39
N THR A 16 9.59 4.47 12.72
CA THR A 16 10.71 5.22 13.30
C THR A 16 11.22 6.31 12.35
N ARG A 17 11.39 5.98 11.07
CA ARG A 17 11.78 6.93 10.03
C ARG A 17 10.76 8.06 9.90
N GLY A 18 9.47 7.72 9.85
CA GLY A 18 8.38 8.69 9.77
C GLY A 18 8.38 9.63 10.97
N ALA A 19 8.48 9.09 12.18
CA ALA A 19 8.54 9.89 13.41
C ALA A 19 9.76 10.84 13.42
N GLY A 20 10.94 10.36 13.01
CA GLY A 20 12.15 11.17 12.92
C GLY A 20 12.03 12.31 11.90
N LEU A 21 11.50 12.02 10.70
CA LEU A 21 11.30 13.03 9.65
C LEU A 21 10.24 14.06 10.04
N LEU A 22 9.14 13.64 10.68
CA LEU A 22 8.13 14.55 11.21
C LEU A 22 8.69 15.46 12.31
N GLY A 23 9.49 14.92 13.22
CA GLY A 23 10.19 15.70 14.24
C GLY A 23 11.14 16.73 13.62
N ALA A 24 11.91 16.33 12.62
CA ALA A 24 12.82 17.23 11.90
C ALA A 24 12.06 18.39 11.22
N ALA A 25 10.92 18.09 10.58
CA ALA A 25 10.07 19.11 9.99
C ALA A 25 9.49 20.07 11.04
N GLY A 26 9.00 19.56 12.17
CA GLY A 26 8.49 20.37 13.27
C GLY A 26 9.55 21.28 13.92
N LEU A 27 10.82 20.90 13.85
CA LEU A 27 11.97 21.71 14.30
C LEU A 27 12.49 22.68 13.22
N GLY A 28 11.88 22.69 12.02
CA GLY A 28 12.24 23.61 10.95
C GLY A 28 13.44 23.18 10.10
N TYR A 29 13.92 21.94 10.21
CA TYR A 29 15.03 21.45 9.38
C TYR A 29 14.65 21.18 7.93
N MET A 30 13.35 20.99 7.66
CA MET A 30 12.81 20.82 6.32
C MET A 30 11.31 21.16 6.28
N PRO A 31 10.78 21.59 5.13
CA PRO A 31 9.34 21.63 4.91
C PRO A 31 8.74 20.22 4.83
N VAL A 32 7.48 20.08 5.23
CA VAL A 32 6.78 18.78 5.27
C VAL A 32 6.68 18.15 3.88
N GLU A 33 6.57 18.97 2.85
CA GLU A 33 6.46 18.58 1.44
C GLU A 33 7.73 17.87 0.94
N GLU A 34 8.87 18.10 1.58
CA GLU A 34 10.15 17.49 1.19
C GLU A 34 10.40 16.12 1.86
N ILE A 35 9.63 15.74 2.88
CA ILE A 35 9.80 14.47 3.62
C ILE A 35 9.88 13.27 2.67
N GLY A 36 9.03 13.23 1.64
CA GLY A 36 9.01 12.13 0.68
C GLY A 36 10.32 11.94 -0.07
N ARG A 37 11.10 13.01 -0.28
CA ARG A 37 12.41 12.97 -0.97
C ARG A 37 13.48 12.28 -0.12
N HIS A 38 13.29 12.23 1.19
CA HIS A 38 14.19 11.58 2.14
C HIS A 38 13.85 10.10 2.40
N VAL A 39 12.84 9.56 1.72
CA VAL A 39 12.43 8.16 1.84
C VAL A 39 12.93 7.36 0.64
N PRO A 40 13.98 6.53 0.80
CA PRO A 40 14.52 5.73 -0.30
C PRO A 40 13.51 4.68 -0.78
N ILE A 41 13.39 4.55 -2.10
CA ILE A 41 12.58 3.53 -2.78
C ILE A 41 13.49 2.39 -3.24
N ALA A 42 13.21 1.17 -2.81
CA ALA A 42 13.96 -0.02 -3.21
C ALA A 42 13.55 -0.49 -4.62
N HIS A 43 12.25 -0.56 -4.88
CA HIS A 43 11.72 -1.04 -6.14
C HIS A 43 10.48 -0.24 -6.57
N THR A 44 10.32 -0.06 -7.87
CA THR A 44 9.10 0.50 -8.47
C THR A 44 8.49 -0.52 -9.40
N PHE A 45 7.25 -0.91 -9.13
CA PHE A 45 6.48 -1.86 -9.93
C PHE A 45 5.46 -1.10 -10.76
N THR A 46 5.59 -1.15 -12.08
CA THR A 46 4.61 -0.56 -13.01
C THR A 46 3.56 -1.60 -13.39
N PRO A 47 2.29 -1.20 -13.60
CA PRO A 47 1.27 -2.13 -14.07
C PRO A 47 1.61 -2.68 -15.45
N ASP A 48 1.40 -3.98 -15.63
CA ASP A 48 1.37 -4.59 -16.95
C ASP A 48 -0.07 -4.51 -17.52
N PRO A 49 -0.30 -3.74 -18.60
CA PRO A 49 -1.62 -3.62 -19.23
C PRO A 49 -2.17 -4.96 -19.75
N ALA A 50 -1.31 -5.90 -20.14
CA ALA A 50 -1.73 -7.21 -20.64
C ALA A 50 -2.41 -8.05 -19.54
N LEU A 51 -1.98 -7.88 -18.29
CA LEU A 51 -2.54 -8.60 -17.16
C LEU A 51 -3.81 -7.95 -16.59
N ARG A 52 -4.14 -6.72 -17.01
CA ARG A 52 -5.25 -5.95 -16.42
C ARG A 52 -6.57 -6.70 -16.47
N ARG A 53 -6.95 -7.19 -17.66
CA ARG A 53 -8.22 -7.91 -17.87
C ARG A 53 -8.29 -9.22 -17.09
N VAL A 54 -7.15 -9.88 -16.88
CA VAL A 54 -7.08 -11.11 -16.08
C VAL A 54 -7.38 -10.78 -14.63
N TYR A 55 -6.67 -9.81 -14.04
CA TYR A 55 -6.89 -9.44 -12.65
C TYR A 55 -8.29 -8.89 -12.37
N ASP A 56 -8.88 -8.14 -13.29
CA ASP A 56 -10.25 -7.63 -13.12
C ASP A 56 -11.27 -8.77 -13.00
N ARG A 57 -11.22 -9.74 -13.92
CA ARG A 57 -12.07 -10.94 -13.84
C ARG A 57 -11.84 -11.75 -12.57
N GLN A 58 -10.59 -11.96 -12.17
CA GLN A 58 -10.29 -12.71 -10.95
C GLN A 58 -10.81 -11.97 -9.70
N TYR A 59 -10.73 -10.64 -9.70
CA TYR A 59 -11.25 -9.83 -8.60
C TYR A 59 -12.78 -9.87 -8.50
N ASP A 60 -13.49 -9.89 -9.63
CA ASP A 60 -14.95 -10.09 -9.65
C ASP A 60 -15.36 -11.44 -9.05
N HIS A 61 -14.64 -12.51 -9.41
CA HIS A 61 -14.86 -13.84 -8.81
C HIS A 61 -14.57 -13.82 -7.30
N PHE A 62 -13.48 -13.19 -6.87
CA PHE A 62 -13.17 -13.02 -5.46
C PHE A 62 -14.31 -12.31 -4.70
N LEU A 63 -14.84 -11.21 -5.24
CA LEU A 63 -15.96 -10.49 -4.64
C LEU A 63 -17.24 -11.34 -4.55
N ALA A 64 -17.54 -12.11 -5.59
CA ALA A 64 -18.68 -13.03 -5.59
C ALA A 64 -18.58 -14.08 -4.48
N ILE A 65 -17.40 -14.69 -4.33
CA ILE A 65 -17.13 -15.67 -3.26
C ILE A 65 -17.23 -15.02 -1.89
N TYR A 66 -16.58 -13.88 -1.68
CA TYR A 66 -16.62 -13.15 -0.42
C TYR A 66 -18.06 -12.83 0.01
N ARG A 67 -18.89 -12.31 -0.91
CA ARG A 67 -20.29 -11.97 -0.65
C ARG A 67 -21.11 -13.19 -0.23
N ARG A 68 -20.91 -14.34 -0.89
CA ARG A 68 -21.61 -15.59 -0.56
C ARG A 68 -21.20 -16.13 0.80
N ASN A 69 -19.92 -16.05 1.14
CA ASN A 69 -19.37 -16.68 2.33
C ASN A 69 -19.43 -15.78 3.58
N ARG A 70 -19.54 -14.44 3.43
CA ARG A 70 -19.54 -13.48 4.55
C ARG A 70 -20.54 -13.85 5.66
N LYS A 71 -21.76 -14.26 5.29
CA LYS A 71 -22.80 -14.63 6.28
C LYS A 71 -22.49 -15.95 6.99
N ILE A 72 -21.85 -16.89 6.31
CA ILE A 72 -21.47 -18.18 6.87
C ILE A 72 -20.34 -17.99 7.88
N TYR A 73 -19.27 -17.30 7.49
CA TYR A 73 -18.16 -16.99 8.39
C TYR A 73 -18.57 -16.09 9.55
N GLY A 74 -19.49 -15.15 9.34
CA GLY A 74 -20.04 -14.34 10.43
C GLY A 74 -20.82 -15.15 11.48
N ARG A 75 -21.34 -16.32 11.12
CA ARG A 75 -22.00 -17.25 12.06
C ARG A 75 -21.04 -18.24 12.70
N MET A 76 -19.95 -18.58 12.02
CA MET A 76 -18.94 -19.51 12.53
C MET A 76 -17.92 -18.84 13.46
N ASN A 77 -17.58 -17.58 13.19
CA ASN A 77 -16.59 -16.81 13.95
C ASN A 77 -17.23 -15.87 14.98
N GLY A 78 -18.56 -15.91 15.11
CA GLY A 78 -19.36 -15.13 16.06
C GLY A 78 -19.87 -16.02 17.18
#